data_AF-A0A2N3EYL5-F1
#
_entry.id   AF-A0A2N3EYL5-F1
#
_cell.length_a   1.000
_cell.length_b   1.000
_cell.length_c   1.000
_cell.angle_alpha   90.00
_cell.angle_beta   90.00
_cell.angle_gamma   90.00
#
_symmetry.space_group_name_H-M   'P 1'
#
loop_
_entity.id
_entity.type
_entity.pdbx_description
1 polymer ?
#
loop_
_entity_poly.entity_id
_entity_poly.type
_entity_poly.pdbx_seq_one_letter_code
_entity_poly.pdbx_strand_id
1 'polypeptide(L)'
;MEMSETELMLKGYGLTTAEFFYRMPDYRNVLNSYLWQEYDIAPDHPKLFGFIEFWQREIEGPLHSVRFTHRKMIAPGEWRNVTGEFTLH
;
A
#
# COMPACT_ATOMS: atom_id res chain seq x y z
N MET A 1 4.55 -3.69 21.80
CA MET A 1 3.17 -3.97 21.41
C MET A 1 3.03 -3.55 19.97
N GLU A 2 2.49 -4.44 19.15
CA GLU A 2 2.10 -4.10 17.79
C GLU A 2 0.93 -3.09 17.87
N MET A 3 0.97 -2.01 17.09
CA MET A 3 -0.11 -1.02 17.10
C MET A 3 -1.34 -1.60 16.41
N SER A 4 -2.53 -1.33 16.95
CA SER A 4 -3.78 -1.67 16.28
C SER A 4 -3.94 -0.87 14.98
N GLU A 5 -4.75 -1.40 14.06
CA GLU A 5 -5.13 -0.73 12.82
C GLU A 5 -5.69 0.68 13.08
N THR A 6 -6.58 0.83 14.06
CA THR A 6 -7.15 2.12 14.44
C THR A 6 -6.07 3.11 14.88
N GLU A 7 -5.10 2.68 15.67
CA GLU A 7 -4.00 3.55 16.11
C GLU A 7 -3.09 3.97 14.95
N LEU A 8 -2.87 3.10 13.96
CA LEU A 8 -2.15 3.44 12.74
C LEU A 8 -2.93 4.49 11.92
N MET A 9 -4.23 4.29 11.73
CA MET A 9 -5.09 5.23 11.03
C MET A 9 -5.10 6.61 11.71
N LEU A 10 -5.21 6.65 13.03
CA LEU A 10 -5.16 7.90 13.82
C LEU A 10 -3.80 8.61 13.71
N LYS A 11 -2.73 7.88 13.40
CA LYS A 11 -1.38 8.43 13.13
C LYS A 11 -1.18 8.84 11.67
N GLY A 12 -2.22 8.77 10.84
CA GLY A 12 -2.18 9.18 9.43
C GLY A 12 -1.72 8.10 8.46
N TYR A 13 -1.61 6.84 8.91
CA TYR A 13 -1.36 5.73 7.99
C TYR A 13 -2.62 5.41 7.19
N GLY A 14 -2.43 5.07 5.92
CA GLY A 14 -3.48 4.55 5.05
C GLY A 14 -3.11 3.16 4.55
N LEU A 15 -4.12 2.34 4.29
CA LEU A 15 -3.92 1.03 3.70
C LEU A 15 -3.40 1.20 2.27
N THR A 16 -2.20 0.67 2.02
CA THR A 16 -1.56 0.68 0.70
C THR A 16 -1.59 -0.74 0.15
N THR A 17 -2.19 -0.89 -1.02
CA THR A 17 -2.24 -2.16 -1.74
C THR A 17 -1.41 -2.01 -3.01
N ALA A 18 -0.42 -2.87 -3.19
CA ALA A 18 0.47 -2.87 -4.34
C ALA A 18 0.54 -4.25 -4.99
N GLU A 19 0.38 -4.27 -6.31
CA GLU A 19 0.56 -5.45 -7.14
C GLU A 19 1.91 -5.36 -7.86
N PHE A 20 2.77 -6.33 -7.56
CA PHE A 20 4.12 -6.45 -8.10
C PHE A 20 4.10 -7.42 -9.26
N PHE A 21 4.51 -6.97 -10.44
CA PHE A 21 4.70 -7.82 -11.60
C PHE A 21 6.19 -8.10 -11.79
N TYR A 22 6.56 -9.36 -11.93
CA TYR A 22 7.96 -9.78 -12.05
C TYR A 22 8.09 -10.95 -13.01
N ARG A 23 9.29 -11.12 -13.59
CA ARG A 23 9.59 -12.23 -14.49
C ARG A 23 10.22 -13.38 -13.72
N MET A 24 9.95 -14.62 -14.13
CA MET A 24 10.69 -15.77 -13.57
C MET A 24 12.17 -15.69 -13.98
N PRO A 25 13.13 -16.01 -13.07
CA PRO A 25 14.56 -16.01 -13.38
C PRO A 25 14.90 -16.86 -14.61
N ASP A 26 14.38 -18.10 -14.64
CA ASP A 26 14.67 -19.08 -15.70
C ASP A 26 13.80 -18.92 -16.95
N TYR A 27 12.67 -18.19 -16.84
CA TYR A 27 11.70 -18.04 -17.92
C TYR A 27 11.21 -16.60 -18.04
N ARG A 28 12.00 -15.75 -18.70
CA ARG A 28 11.71 -14.32 -18.82
C ARG A 28 10.38 -13.98 -19.50
N ASN A 29 9.79 -14.91 -20.26
CA ASN A 29 8.49 -14.70 -20.91
C ASN A 29 7.30 -14.98 -19.96
N VAL A 30 7.55 -15.58 -18.80
CA VAL A 30 6.53 -15.79 -17.77
C VAL A 30 6.51 -14.56 -16.86
N LEU A 31 5.36 -13.89 -16.82
CA LEU A 31 5.09 -12.78 -15.92
C LEU A 31 4.19 -13.27 -14.79
N ASN A 32 4.66 -13.12 -13.56
CA ASN A 32 3.91 -13.43 -12.34
C ASN A 32 3.46 -12.14 -11.65
N SER A 33 2.40 -12.22 -10.86
CA SER A 33 1.99 -11.15 -9.96
C SER A 33 2.09 -11.58 -8.49
N TYR A 34 2.38 -10.62 -7.62
CA TYR A 34 2.36 -10.77 -6.18
C TYR A 34 1.59 -9.58 -5.57
N LEU A 35 0.58 -9.88 -4.75
CA LEU A 35 -0.20 -8.86 -4.07
C LEU A 35 0.40 -8.62 -2.69
N TRP A 36 0.74 -7.36 -2.42
CA TRP A 36 1.26 -6.88 -1.16
C TRP A 36 0.31 -5.83 -0.60
N GLN A 37 0.09 -5.88 0.71
CA GLN A 37 -0.78 -4.92 1.39
C GLN A 37 -0.26 -4.61 2.78
N GLU A 38 -0.15 -3.33 3.10
CA GLU A 38 0.41 -2.86 4.36
C GLU A 38 -0.05 -1.43 4.68
N TYR A 39 -0.03 -1.06 5.97
CA TYR A 39 -0.28 0.32 6.39
C TYR A 39 0.94 1.19 6.11
N ASP A 40 0.80 2.21 5.27
CA ASP A 40 1.90 3.10 4.86
C ASP A 40 1.52 4.59 4.98
N ILE A 41 2.51 5.46 4.93
CA ILE A 41 2.33 6.91 5.02
C ILE A 41 2.45 7.53 3.63
N ALA A 42 1.39 8.17 3.14
CA ALA A 42 1.45 8.98 1.92
C ALA A 42 1.99 10.40 2.22
N PRO A 43 2.69 11.05 1.27
CA PRO A 43 2.94 10.63 -0.12
C PRO A 43 4.22 9.79 -0.29
N ASP A 44 5.02 9.63 0.75
CA ASP A 44 6.38 9.09 0.63
C ASP A 44 6.42 7.56 0.57
N HIS A 45 5.38 6.86 1.03
CA HIS A 45 5.24 5.39 1.00
C HIS A 45 6.49 4.61 1.44
N PRO A 46 7.08 4.93 2.62
CA PRO A 46 8.35 4.34 3.05
C PRO A 46 8.34 2.81 3.12
N LYS A 47 7.22 2.18 3.48
CA LYS A 47 7.16 0.71 3.52
C LYS A 47 7.13 0.10 2.12
N LEU A 48 6.37 0.69 1.18
CA LEU A 48 6.33 0.24 -0.20
C LEU A 48 7.71 0.31 -0.85
N PHE A 49 8.40 1.45 -0.72
CA PHE A 49 9.75 1.61 -1.29
C PHE A 49 10.77 0.70 -0.61
N GLY A 50 10.70 0.54 0.72
CA GLY A 50 11.55 -0.42 1.43
C GLY A 50 11.36 -1.86 0.94
N PHE A 51 10.12 -2.26 0.62
CA PHE A 51 9.85 -3.58 0.05
C PHE A 51 10.34 -3.71 -1.40
N ILE A 52 10.27 -2.65 -2.22
CA ILE A 52 10.87 -2.61 -3.56
C ILE A 52 12.39 -2.80 -3.48
N GLU A 53 13.06 -2.10 -2.56
CA GLU A 53 14.51 -2.23 -2.34
C GLU A 53 14.89 -3.64 -1.88
N PHE A 54 14.11 -4.21 -0.95
CA PHE A 54 14.25 -5.60 -0.53
C PHE A 54 14.11 -6.55 -1.72
N TRP A 55 13.09 -6.36 -2.56
CA TRP A 55 12.86 -7.20 -3.74
C TRP A 55 14.07 -7.19 -4.66
N GLN A 56 14.61 -6.01 -4.98
CA GLN A 56 15.76 -5.86 -5.86
C GLN A 56 17.03 -6.54 -5.32
N ARG A 57 17.17 -6.63 -3.99
CA ARG A 57 18.35 -7.21 -3.34
C ARG A 57 18.25 -8.72 -3.14
N GLU A 58 17.08 -9.21 -2.74
CA GLU A 58 16.91 -10.57 -2.22
C GLU A 58 16.16 -11.52 -3.18
N ILE A 59 15.40 -10.98 -4.15
CA ILE A 59 14.57 -11.79 -5.05
C ILE A 59 15.21 -11.82 -6.44
N GLU A 60 15.59 -13.02 -6.90
CA GLU A 60 16.22 -13.22 -8.22
C GLU A 60 15.31 -12.81 -9.39
N GLY A 61 13.99 -12.95 -9.22
CA GLY A 61 13.00 -12.62 -10.24
C GLY A 61 12.94 -11.10 -10.47
N PRO A 62 13.39 -10.59 -11.62
CA PRO A 62 13.50 -9.15 -11.83
C PRO A 62 12.11 -8.53 -11.87
N LEU A 63 11.96 -7.46 -11.10
CA LEU A 63 10.75 -6.66 -11.04
C LEU A 63 10.52 -5.98 -12.40
N HIS A 64 9.30 -6.13 -12.94
CA HIS A 64 8.88 -5.52 -14.20
C HIS A 64 8.14 -4.21 -13.96
N SER A 65 7.14 -4.21 -13.09
CA SER A 65 6.32 -3.04 -12.79
C SER A 65 5.58 -3.22 -11.47
N VAL A 66 5.31 -2.10 -10.79
CA VAL A 66 4.46 -2.08 -9.59
C VAL A 66 3.27 -1.18 -9.86
N ARG A 67 2.07 -1.67 -9.56
CA ARG A 67 0.83 -0.87 -9.58
C ARG A 67 0.33 -0.78 -8.15
N PHE A 68 0.14 0.42 -7.64
CA PHE A 68 -0.32 0.59 -6.26
C PHE A 68 -1.45 1.60 -6.16
N THR A 69 -2.24 1.43 -5.12
CA THR A 69 -3.23 2.40 -4.67
C THR A 69 -3.03 2.63 -3.18
N HIS A 70 -3.19 3.87 -2.76
CA HIS A 70 -3.18 4.25 -1.36
C HIS A 70 -4.55 4.79 -1.00
N ARG A 71 -5.24 4.09 -0.12
CA ARG A 71 -6.57 4.52 0.32
C ARG A 71 -6.42 5.53 1.46
N LYS A 72 -6.45 6.82 1.11
CA LYS A 72 -6.49 7.93 2.07
C LYS A 72 -7.91 8.37 2.46
N MET A 73 -8.92 8.17 1.60
CA MET A 73 -10.24 8.81 1.77
C MET A 73 -11.23 7.99 2.60
N ILE A 74 -11.80 8.64 3.61
CA ILE A 74 -13.04 8.35 4.36
C ILE A 74 -13.28 6.85 4.55
N ALA A 75 -12.60 6.32 5.55
CA ALA A 75 -12.89 5.01 6.13
C ALA A 75 -13.76 5.19 7.39
N PRO A 76 -14.54 4.16 7.80
CA PRO A 76 -15.21 4.17 9.09
C PRO A 76 -14.13 4.34 10.19
N GLY A 77 -14.03 5.53 10.77
CA GLY A 77 -12.96 5.88 11.73
C GLY A 77 -12.22 7.19 11.45
N GLU A 78 -12.37 7.80 10.26
CA GLU A 78 -11.89 9.17 10.06
C GLU A 78 -12.73 10.15 10.89
N TRP A 79 -12.11 10.78 11.89
CA TRP A 79 -12.72 11.90 12.60
C TRP A 79 -12.46 13.18 11.82
N ARG A 80 -13.52 13.72 11.22
CA ARG A 80 -13.54 15.08 10.68
C ARG A 80 -14.39 15.94 11.59
N ASN A 81 -13.88 17.10 12.01
CA ASN A 81 -14.75 18.10 12.61
C ASN A 81 -15.74 18.59 11.53
N VAL A 82 -17.02 18.28 11.72
CA VAL A 82 -18.10 18.71 10.82
C VAL A 82 -18.88 19.81 11.53
N THR A 83 -18.84 21.02 10.99
CA THR A 83 -19.61 22.18 11.51
C THR A 83 -21.02 22.25 10.95
N GLY A 84 -21.36 21.43 9.95
CA GLY A 84 -22.70 21.33 9.37
C GLY A 84 -22.80 20.19 8.33
N GLU A 85 -23.97 19.56 8.26
CA GLU A 85 -24.30 18.47 7.34
C GLU A 85 -25.60 18.82 6.59
N PHE A 86 -25.62 18.60 5.27
CA PHE A 86 -26.80 18.80 4.43
C PHE A 86 -27.21 17.46 3.83
N THR A 87 -28.40 16.98 4.17
CA THR A 87 -28.98 15.77 3.58
C THR A 87 -29.81 16.15 2.36
N LEU A 88 -29.47 15.61 1.20
CA LEU A 88 -30.30 15.67 0.01
C LEU A 88 -31.20 14.42 -0.03
N HIS A 89 -32.49 14.63 -0.27
CA HIS A 89 -33.52 13.59 -0.43
C HIS A 89 -33.84 13.38 -1.91
#